data_AF-A0A2D8LIG1-F1
#
_entry.id   AF-A0A2D8LIG1-F1
#
_cell.length_a   1.000
_cell.length_b   1.000
_cell.length_c   1.000
_cell.angle_alpha   90.00
_cell.angle_beta   90.00
_cell.angle_gamma   90.00
#
_symmetry.space_group_name_H-M   'P 1'
#
loop_
_entity.id
_entity.type
_entity.pdbx_description
1 polymer ?
#
loop_
_entity_poly.entity_id
_entity_poly.type
_entity_poly.pdbx_seq_one_letter_code
_entity_poly.pdbx_strand_id
1 'polypeptide(L)' 'MLKKFIVPIIVFLIGIGFYIAAALFKMLHWGLGAFNAATLLIIASVLQLIAIILAIIQLLKVYRSK' A
#
# COMPACT_ATOMS: atom_id res chain seq x y z
N MET A 1 11.88 -18.49 3.30
CA MET A 1 11.00 -17.91 2.26
C MET A 1 10.29 -16.63 2.73
N LEU A 2 9.57 -16.64 3.86
CA LEU A 2 8.80 -15.46 4.34
C LEU A 2 9.62 -14.17 4.51
N LYS A 3 10.86 -14.26 5.02
CA LYS A 3 11.73 -13.08 5.21
C LYS A 3 11.94 -12.27 3.92
N LYS A 4 11.86 -12.89 2.74
CA LYS A 4 12.00 -12.21 1.45
C LYS A 4 10.77 -11.34 1.10
N PHE A 5 9.61 -11.64 1.69
CA PHE A 5 8.34 -10.93 1.47
C PHE A 5 8.05 -9.87 2.53
N ILE A 6 8.93 -9.69 3.52
CA ILE A 6 8.68 -8.74 4.59
C ILE A 6 8.55 -7.31 4.07
N VAL A 7 9.36 -6.94 3.06
CA VAL A 7 9.31 -5.63 2.42
C VAL A 7 7.96 -5.38 1.73
N PRO A 8 7.50 -6.21 0.77
CA PRO A 8 6.19 -5.98 0.15
C PRO A 8 5.04 -6.03 1.17
N ILE A 9 5.11 -6.88 2.20
CA ILE A 9 4.08 -6.94 3.25
C ILE A 9 4.04 -5.63 4.04
N ILE A 10 5.18 -5.08 4.46
CA ILE A 10 5.22 -3.81 5.20
C ILE A 10 4.66 -2.67 4.35
N VAL A 11 5.06 -2.58 3.07
CA VAL A 11 4.54 -1.54 2.16
C VAL A 11 3.03 -1.69 1.97
N PHE A 12 2.53 -2.94 1.85
CA PHE A 12 1.10 -3.23 1.76
C PHE A 12 0.34 -2.78 3.01
N LEU A 13 0.86 -3.08 4.20
CA LEU A 13 0.26 -2.69 5.48
C LEU A 13 0.21 -1.16 5.65
N ILE A 14 1.26 -0.45 5.22
CA ILE A 14 1.26 1.02 5.19
C ILE A 14 0.17 1.52 4.25
N GLY A 15 0.04 0.95 3.04
CA GLY A 15 -1.03 1.28 2.11
C GLY A 15 -2.43 1.07 2.70
N ILE A 16 -2.65 -0.02 3.44
CA ILE A 16 -3.90 -0.24 4.20
C ILE A 16 -4.14 0.86 5.23
N GLY A 17 -3.10 1.27 5.97
CA GLY A 17 -3.21 2.38 6.93
C GLY A 17 -3.70 3.66 6.26
N PHE A 18 -3.18 3.99 5.08
CA PHE A 18 -3.65 5.13 4.30
C PHE A 18 -5.09 4.95 3.77
N TYR A 19 -5.51 3.75 3.37
CA TYR A 19 -6.90 3.48 2.99
C TYR A 19 -7.87 3.70 4.15
N ILE A 20 -7.51 3.23 5.35
CA ILE A 20 -8.31 3.43 6.56
C ILE A 20 -8.39 4.92 6.89
N ALA A 21 -7.25 5.63 6.85
CA ALA A 21 -7.22 7.07 7.06
C ALA A 21 -8.07 7.83 6.03
N ALA A 22 -8.00 7.46 4.74
CA ALA A 22 -8.82 8.05 3.70
C ALA A 22 -10.32 7.84 3.94
N ALA A 23 -10.71 6.63 4.35
CA ALA A 23 -12.10 6.31 4.69
C ALA A 23 -12.59 7.13 5.89
N LEU A 24 -11.76 7.25 6.94
CA LEU A 24 -12.06 8.09 8.11
C LEU A 24 -12.22 9.57 7.71
N PHE A 25 -11.32 10.09 6.87
CA PHE A 25 -11.42 11.46 6.37
C PHE A 25 -12.73 11.69 5.61
N LYS A 26 -13.15 10.70 4.81
CA LYS A 26 -14.43 10.77 4.08
C LYS A 26 -15.65 10.74 5.00
N MET A 27 -15.64 9.91 6.05
CA MET A 27 -16.74 9.81 7.02
C MET A 27 -16.86 11.06 7.88
N LEU A 28 -15.73 11.57 8.37
CA LEU A 28 -15.65 12.72 9.26
C LEU A 28 -15.70 14.07 8.53
N HIS A 29 -15.78 14.04 7.19
CA HIS A 29 -15.68 15.22 6.33
C HIS A 29 -14.41 16.06 6.61
N TRP A 30 -13.35 15.40 7.07
CA TRP A 30 -12.06 16.03 7.32
C TRP A 30 -11.32 16.24 6.01
N GLY A 31 -10.92 17.48 5.77
CA GLY A 31 -10.13 17.86 4.62
C GLY A 31 -9.68 19.31 4.72
N LEU A 32 -8.37 19.52 4.59
CA LEU A 32 -7.78 20.85 4.50
C LEU A 32 -7.17 20.99 3.11
N GLY A 33 -7.95 21.56 2.18
CA GLY A 33 -7.54 21.79 0.81
C GLY A 33 -7.07 20.51 0.10
N ALA A 34 -5.78 20.48 -0.28
CA ALA A 34 -5.16 19.36 -0.99
C ALA A 34 -4.99 18.09 -0.13
N PHE A 35 -5.09 18.20 1.20
CA PHE A 35 -5.05 17.05 2.10
C PHE A 35 -6.48 16.62 2.44
N ASN A 36 -7.02 15.72 1.62
CA ASN A 36 -8.37 15.20 1.75
C ASN A 36 -8.41 13.67 1.51
N ALA A 37 -9.60 13.09 1.68
CA ALA A 37 -9.81 11.65 1.50
C ALA A 37 -9.34 11.13 0.13
N ALA A 38 -9.54 11.88 -0.96
CA ALA A 38 -9.15 11.46 -2.30
C ALA A 38 -7.63 11.39 -2.45
N THR A 39 -6.90 12.40 -1.94
CA THR A 39 -5.43 12.41 -1.97
C THR A 39 -4.85 11.25 -1.18
N LEU A 40 -5.38 10.98 0.03
CA LEU A 40 -4.97 9.82 0.85
C LEU A 40 -5.23 8.50 0.12
N LEU A 41 -6.38 8.38 -0.56
CA LEU A 41 -6.75 7.21 -1.35
C LEU A 41 -5.80 6.97 -2.53
N ILE A 42 -5.39 8.03 -3.24
CA ILE A 42 -4.43 7.93 -4.35
C ILE A 42 -3.09 7.44 -3.83
N ILE A 43 -2.58 8.04 -2.74
CA ILE A 43 -1.33 7.60 -2.10
C ILE A 43 -1.42 6.14 -1.67
N ALA A 44 -2.53 5.73 -1.04
CA ALA A 44 -2.78 4.35 -0.64
C ALA A 44 -2.74 3.39 -1.84
N SER A 45 -3.39 3.77 -2.95
CA SER A 45 -3.47 2.98 -4.18
C SER A 45 -2.09 2.80 -4.84
N VAL A 46 -1.28 3.86 -4.87
CA VAL A 46 0.09 3.80 -5.40
C VAL A 46 0.98 2.91 -4.53
N LEU A 47 0.90 3.03 -3.20
CA LEU A 47 1.65 2.16 -2.28
C LEU A 47 1.25 0.68 -2.44
N GLN A 48 -0.05 0.41 -2.61
CA GLN A 48 -0.59 -0.91 -2.89
C GLN A 48 -0.04 -1.49 -4.20
N LEU A 49 -0.03 -0.69 -5.27
CA LEU A 49 0.55 -1.10 -6.54
C LEU A 49 2.03 -1.45 -6.40
N ILE A 50 2.81 -0.62 -5.71
CA ILE A 50 4.24 -0.87 -5.44
C ILE A 50 4.42 -2.17 -4.64
N ALA A 51 3.62 -2.38 -3.59
CA ALA A 51 3.68 -3.59 -2.78
C ALA A 51 3.43 -4.85 -3.60
N ILE A 52 2.43 -4.83 -4.49
CA ILE A 52 2.09 -5.94 -5.37
C ILE A 52 3.23 -6.20 -6.36
N ILE A 53 3.77 -5.17 -7.01
CA ILE A 53 4.91 -5.31 -7.94
C ILE A 53 6.11 -5.93 -7.23
N LEU A 54 6.45 -5.44 -6.03
CA LEU A 54 7.54 -6.00 -5.22
C LEU A 54 7.29 -7.47 -4.85
N ALA A 55 6.06 -7.83 -4.50
CA ALA A 55 5.68 -9.21 -4.21
C ALA A 55 5.85 -10.11 -5.44
N ILE A 56 5.39 -9.67 -6.62
CA ILE A 56 5.52 -10.40 -7.89
C ILE A 56 7.00 -10.61 -8.23
N ILE A 57 7.83 -9.55 -8.16
CA ILE A 57 9.27 -9.65 -8.41
C ILE A 57 9.90 -10.69 -7.48
N GLN A 58 9.51 -10.68 -6.21
CA GLN A 58 10.06 -11.61 -5.23
C GLN A 58 9.62 -13.05 -5.46
N LEU A 59 8.37 -13.27 -5.89
CA LEU A 59 7.87 -14.57 -6.33
C LEU A 59 8.68 -15.10 -7.53
N LEU A 60 8.89 -14.27 -8.55
CA LEU A 60 9.68 -14.63 -9.73
C LEU A 60 11.11 -15.01 -9.37
N LYS A 61 11.74 -14.27 -8.45
CA LYS A 61 13.09 -14.59 -7.94
C LYS A 61 13.12 -15.93 -7.20
N VAL A 62 12.10 -16.24 -6.39
CA VAL A 62 12.01 -17.53 -5.70
C VAL A 62 11.81 -18.67 -6.70
N TYR A 63 10.98 -18.47 -7.72
CA TYR A 63 10.76 -19.46 -8.78
C TYR A 63 12.03 -19.75 -9.59
N ARG A 64 12.77 -18.72 -10.00
CA ARG A 64 14.03 -18.86 -10.75
C ARG A 64 15.21 -19.40 -9.93
N SER A 65 15.11 -19.35 -8.61
CA SER A 65 16.14 -19.83 -7.69
C SER A 65 15.88 -21.28 -7.22
N LYS A 66 14.74 -21.87 -7.62
CA LYS A 66 14.52 -23.30 -7.61
C LYS A 66 15.05 -23.90 -8.91
#